data_AF-A0A6G1HBI5-F1
#
_entry.id   AF-A0A6G1HBI5-F1
#
_cell.length_a   1.000
_cell.length_b   1.000
_cell.length_c   1.000
_cell.angle_alpha   90.00
_cell.angle_beta   90.00
_cell.angle_gamma   90.00
#
_symmetry.space_group_name_H-M   'P 1'
#
loop_
_entity.id
_entity.type
_entity.pdbx_description
1 polymer ?
#
loop_
_entity_poly.entity_id
_entity_poly.type
_entity_poly.pdbx_seq_one_letter_code
_entity_poly.pdbx_strand_id
1 'polypeptide(L)'
;MPSITTRRVRIAAERQLQPSEAALNTQRLSQLLDTHPSLSSISSSDGPSLSKILSIQTPDLESQEHILQYQLPVAIQRHNVGLVVIDSIAANYRAELDRSGNGFKNEQRAGGKAMAERRSQLQSTGALLRQLAVKENIAIVVANQVADRFVPRSTAPSRSTSYNEPQSQSQGSVSAPVMGSLTNGITSSILSPDPLSLDHQQRWFTGWGDNPGPDGSDNSQTFKTPSLGLIWANQIACRIALVREPVYPTAIYDGREREVRRWRRSLRVVLAPWAPATVGNGTEFEITGKGVKSVVQVIDIEQNQNGKQ
;
A
#
# COMPACT_ATOMS: atom_id res chain seq x y z
N MET A 1 28.22 23.74 -11.30
CA MET A 1 26.85 23.51 -10.76
C MET A 1 25.90 23.46 -11.94
N PRO A 2 25.37 22.29 -12.34
CA PRO A 2 24.43 22.25 -13.45
C PRO A 2 23.14 22.94 -13.01
N SER A 3 22.72 23.94 -13.77
CA SER A 3 21.46 24.65 -13.57
C SER A 3 20.30 23.65 -13.64
N ILE A 4 19.56 23.50 -12.54
CA ILE A 4 18.31 22.74 -12.53
C ILE A 4 17.31 23.58 -13.32
N THR A 5 17.30 23.38 -14.65
CA THR A 5 16.28 23.92 -15.53
C THR A 5 14.93 23.46 -14.99
N THR A 6 14.15 24.41 -14.49
CA THR A 6 12.85 24.22 -13.86
C THR A 6 11.85 23.63 -14.85
N ARG A 7 11.89 22.29 -15.04
CA ARG A 7 10.87 21.52 -15.75
C ARG A 7 9.63 21.45 -14.85
N ARG A 8 8.69 22.37 -15.05
CA ARG A 8 7.48 22.48 -14.22
C ARG A 8 6.25 22.48 -15.11
N VAL A 9 5.85 21.28 -15.51
CA VAL A 9 4.44 20.93 -15.69
C VAL A 9 4.21 19.59 -15.00
N ARG A 10 3.07 19.45 -14.31
CA ARG A 10 2.64 18.21 -13.64
C ARG A 10 1.45 17.63 -14.38
N ILE A 11 1.47 16.34 -14.73
CA ILE A 11 0.29 15.64 -15.25
C ILE A 11 -0.30 14.78 -14.12
N ALA A 12 -1.55 15.04 -13.74
CA ALA A 12 -2.35 14.19 -12.87
C ALA A 12 -3.29 13.34 -13.74
N ALA A 13 -3.18 12.01 -13.68
CA ALA A 13 -4.14 11.08 -14.27
C ALA A 13 -5.03 10.50 -13.16
N GLU A 14 -6.35 10.73 -13.22
CA GLU A 14 -7.28 10.40 -12.12
C GLU A 14 -8.64 9.85 -12.60
N ARG A 15 -9.23 8.91 -11.85
CA ARG A 15 -10.55 8.34 -12.13
C ARG A 15 -11.61 8.95 -11.20
N GLN A 16 -12.85 9.05 -11.68
CA GLN A 16 -14.01 9.48 -10.91
C GLN A 16 -15.10 8.40 -10.86
N LEU A 17 -14.84 7.26 -10.20
CA LEU A 17 -15.84 6.17 -10.07
C LEU A 17 -15.94 5.52 -8.67
N GLN A 18 -15.12 5.92 -7.70
CA GLN A 18 -15.35 5.60 -6.28
C GLN A 18 -15.55 6.89 -5.46
N PRO A 19 -16.36 6.90 -4.40
CA PRO A 19 -16.56 8.07 -3.53
C PRO A 19 -15.26 8.63 -2.92
N SER A 20 -14.14 7.89 -2.98
CA SER A 20 -12.84 8.26 -2.44
C SER A 20 -11.81 8.77 -3.46
N GLU A 21 -12.08 8.68 -4.76
CA GLU A 21 -11.19 9.18 -5.83
C GLU A 21 -11.80 10.49 -6.35
N ALA A 22 -11.47 11.58 -5.66
CA ALA A 22 -12.06 12.89 -5.87
C ALA A 22 -11.09 13.75 -6.69
N ALA A 23 -11.58 14.26 -7.83
CA ALA A 23 -10.84 15.12 -8.75
C ALA A 23 -9.87 16.09 -8.04
N LEU A 24 -8.69 16.28 -8.64
CA LEU A 24 -7.62 17.16 -8.19
C LEU A 24 -8.15 18.38 -7.42
N ASN A 25 -7.94 18.39 -6.10
CA ASN A 25 -8.46 19.44 -5.23
C ASN A 25 -7.68 20.75 -5.41
N THR A 26 -8.13 21.58 -6.36
CA THR A 26 -7.52 22.87 -6.68
C THR A 26 -7.55 23.85 -5.52
N GLN A 27 -8.57 23.80 -4.66
CA GLN A 27 -8.63 24.62 -3.44
C GLN A 27 -7.48 24.28 -2.49
N ARG A 28 -7.20 22.98 -2.32
CA ARG A 28 -6.10 22.52 -1.50
C ARG A 28 -4.74 22.93 -2.07
N LEU A 29 -4.58 22.89 -3.38
CA LEU A 29 -3.35 23.35 -4.04
C LEU A 29 -3.16 24.86 -3.89
N SER A 30 -4.22 25.65 -4.05
CA SER A 30 -4.17 27.11 -3.81
C SER A 30 -3.77 27.41 -2.38
N GLN A 31 -4.40 26.75 -1.40
CA GLN A 31 -4.06 26.90 0.01
C GLN A 31 -2.58 26.58 0.27
N LEU A 32 -2.02 25.55 -0.39
CA LEU A 32 -0.60 25.22 -0.24
C LEU A 32 0.33 26.26 -0.85
N LEU A 33 -0.03 26.86 -2.00
CA LEU A 33 0.74 27.96 -2.58
C LEU A 33 0.83 29.14 -1.62
N ASP A 34 -0.27 29.46 -0.93
CA ASP A 34 -0.35 30.61 -0.04
C ASP A 34 0.31 30.36 1.33
N THR A 35 0.24 29.14 1.85
CA THR A 35 0.59 28.86 3.26
C THR A 35 1.89 28.08 3.45
N HIS A 36 2.41 27.41 2.41
CA HIS A 36 3.60 26.59 2.55
C HIS A 36 4.86 27.50 2.64
N PRO A 37 5.67 27.40 3.71
CA PRO A 37 6.77 28.34 3.98
C PRO A 37 7.75 28.54 2.82
N SER A 38 8.09 27.46 2.11
CA SER A 38 9.02 27.50 0.97
C SER A 38 8.38 27.90 -0.36
N LEU A 39 7.04 27.87 -0.47
CA LEU A 39 6.34 28.21 -1.73
C LEU A 39 5.87 29.67 -1.70
N SER A 40 5.34 30.11 -0.55
CA SER A 40 4.87 31.47 -0.34
C SER A 40 6.00 32.51 -0.39
N SER A 41 7.26 32.08 -0.18
CA SER A 41 8.43 32.94 -0.26
C SER A 41 8.96 33.15 -1.68
N ILE A 42 8.44 32.43 -2.69
CA ILE A 42 8.89 32.52 -4.08
C ILE A 42 8.10 33.61 -4.80
N SER A 43 8.77 34.41 -5.63
CA SER A 43 8.11 35.41 -6.48
C SER A 43 7.04 34.77 -7.38
N SER A 44 5.97 35.51 -7.67
CA SER A 44 4.87 35.00 -8.50
C SER A 44 5.29 34.65 -9.94
N SER A 45 6.41 35.21 -10.44
CA SER A 45 6.98 34.90 -11.75
C SER A 45 7.68 33.54 -11.82
N ASP A 46 8.41 33.18 -10.76
CA ASP A 46 9.25 31.97 -10.70
C ASP A 46 8.62 30.86 -9.84
N GLY A 47 7.51 31.18 -9.17
CA GLY A 47 6.74 30.30 -8.31
C GLY A 47 6.01 29.19 -9.08
N PRO A 48 5.65 28.09 -8.40
CA PRO A 48 4.68 27.15 -8.94
C PRO A 48 3.30 27.82 -9.08
N SER A 49 2.57 27.46 -10.14
CA SER A 49 1.22 27.96 -10.42
C SER A 49 0.29 26.81 -10.80
N LEU A 50 -1.01 27.02 -10.62
CA LEU A 50 -2.04 26.07 -11.05
C LEU A 50 -2.11 25.94 -12.58
N SER A 51 -1.74 27.00 -13.33
CA SER A 51 -1.69 26.98 -14.80
C SER A 51 -0.67 26.00 -15.38
N LYS A 52 0.28 25.54 -14.57
CA LYS A 52 1.31 24.55 -14.93
C LYS A 52 0.94 23.13 -14.47
N ILE A 53 -0.34 22.88 -14.17
CA ILE A 53 -0.84 21.56 -13.82
C ILE A 53 -1.84 21.11 -14.89
N LEU A 54 -1.51 20.01 -15.55
CA LEU A 54 -2.38 19.31 -16.48
C LEU A 54 -3.06 18.18 -15.71
N SER A 55 -4.37 18.05 -15.90
CA SER A 55 -5.15 16.95 -15.32
C SER A 55 -5.87 16.23 -16.44
N ILE A 56 -5.78 14.91 -16.46
CA ILE A 56 -6.45 14.04 -17.43
C ILE A 56 -7.25 13.02 -16.63
N GLN A 57 -8.51 12.82 -16.99
CA GLN A 57 -9.31 11.79 -16.34
C GLN A 57 -9.23 10.46 -17.09
N THR A 58 -9.11 9.36 -16.34
CA THR A 58 -9.01 7.99 -16.85
C THR A 58 -10.20 7.17 -16.34
N PRO A 59 -11.37 7.22 -17.00
CA PRO A 59 -12.61 6.64 -16.49
C PRO A 59 -12.58 5.10 -16.38
N ASP A 60 -11.78 4.45 -17.20
CA ASP A 60 -11.66 3.01 -17.28
C ASP A 60 -10.22 2.58 -17.62
N LEU A 61 -9.99 1.26 -17.61
CA LEU A 61 -8.67 0.68 -17.86
C LEU A 61 -8.18 0.92 -19.29
N GLU A 62 -9.05 0.83 -20.30
CA GLU A 62 -8.68 1.01 -21.69
C GLU A 62 -8.26 2.47 -21.95
N SER A 63 -9.06 3.42 -21.46
CA SER A 63 -8.74 4.85 -21.47
C SER A 63 -7.41 5.14 -20.77
N GLN A 64 -7.18 4.54 -19.59
CA GLN A 64 -5.91 4.68 -18.88
C GLN A 64 -4.74 4.18 -19.73
N GLU A 65 -4.82 2.98 -20.28
CA GLU A 65 -3.74 2.39 -21.09
C GLU A 65 -3.46 3.22 -22.34
N HIS A 66 -4.51 3.64 -23.06
CA HIS A 66 -4.38 4.49 -24.25
C HIS A 66 -3.75 5.85 -23.91
N ILE A 67 -4.16 6.49 -22.82
CA ILE A 67 -3.58 7.75 -22.35
C ILE A 67 -2.10 7.57 -22.00
N LEU A 68 -1.74 6.52 -21.26
CA LEU A 68 -0.36 6.25 -20.86
C LEU A 68 0.54 5.94 -22.06
N GLN A 69 0.02 5.23 -23.07
CA GLN A 69 0.80 4.83 -24.25
C GLN A 69 0.99 5.97 -25.25
N TYR A 70 -0.06 6.76 -25.51
CA TYR A 70 -0.04 7.68 -26.65
C TYR A 70 -0.09 9.15 -26.24
N GLN A 71 -0.89 9.52 -25.24
CA GLN A 71 -1.07 10.92 -24.88
C GLN A 71 0.02 11.41 -23.92
N LEU A 72 0.39 10.59 -22.93
CA LEU A 72 1.35 10.95 -21.90
C LEU A 72 2.73 11.29 -22.48
N PRO A 73 3.34 10.51 -23.38
CA PRO A 73 4.64 10.85 -23.96
C PRO A 73 4.61 12.18 -24.72
N VAL A 74 3.55 12.41 -25.50
CA VAL A 74 3.36 13.66 -26.26
C VAL A 74 3.20 14.84 -25.31
N ALA A 75 2.40 14.70 -24.26
CA ALA A 75 2.19 15.75 -23.27
C ALA A 75 3.47 16.09 -22.51
N ILE A 76 4.30 15.10 -22.17
CA ILE A 76 5.60 15.31 -21.52
C ILE A 76 6.50 16.18 -22.38
N GLN A 77 6.64 15.84 -23.66
CA GLN A 77 7.52 16.56 -24.58
C GLN A 77 6.99 17.97 -24.88
N ARG A 78 5.69 18.08 -25.16
CA ARG A 78 5.05 19.36 -25.52
C ARG A 78 5.07 20.37 -24.38
N HIS A 79 4.90 19.91 -23.14
CA HIS A 79 4.76 20.77 -21.98
C HIS A 79 5.99 20.77 -21.06
N ASN A 80 7.08 20.08 -21.44
CA ASN A 80 8.31 19.97 -20.65
C ASN A 80 8.02 19.55 -19.18
N VAL A 81 7.23 18.49 -19.04
CA VAL A 81 6.78 17.93 -17.76
C VAL A 81 7.98 17.39 -16.99
N GLY A 82 8.04 17.68 -15.69
CA GLY A 82 9.09 17.16 -14.79
C GLY A 82 8.60 16.09 -13.81
N LEU A 83 7.29 16.02 -13.59
CA LEU A 83 6.65 15.10 -12.65
C LEU A 83 5.31 14.63 -13.19
N VAL A 84 5.10 13.31 -13.19
CA VAL A 84 3.81 12.68 -13.49
C VAL A 84 3.30 12.03 -12.21
N VAL A 85 2.04 12.28 -11.88
CA VAL A 85 1.35 11.67 -10.73
C VAL A 85 0.14 10.89 -11.26
N ILE A 86 0.07 9.60 -10.92
CA ILE A 86 -1.06 8.74 -11.26
C ILE A 86 -1.77 8.37 -9.97
N ASP A 87 -2.97 8.92 -9.76
CA ASP A 87 -3.76 8.73 -8.54
C ASP A 87 -5.16 8.18 -8.90
N SER A 88 -5.43 6.88 -8.79
CA SER A 88 -4.49 5.78 -8.52
C SER A 88 -4.45 4.81 -9.69
N ILE A 89 -3.31 4.18 -9.95
CA ILE A 89 -3.22 3.20 -11.05
C ILE A 89 -4.05 1.94 -10.74
N ALA A 90 -4.25 1.63 -9.46
CA ALA A 90 -4.88 0.40 -9.01
C ALA A 90 -6.41 0.42 -9.17
N ALA A 91 -7.02 1.60 -9.24
CA ALA A 91 -8.46 1.78 -9.35
C ALA A 91 -9.07 1.03 -10.53
N ASN A 92 -8.45 1.17 -11.70
CA ASN A 92 -8.93 0.59 -12.95
C ASN A 92 -8.60 -0.90 -13.05
N TYR A 93 -7.41 -1.31 -12.61
CA TYR A 93 -7.05 -2.73 -12.58
C TYR A 93 -7.94 -3.52 -11.61
N ARG A 94 -8.26 -2.99 -10.43
CA ARG A 94 -9.11 -3.66 -9.44
C ARG A 94 -10.54 -3.87 -9.93
N ALA A 95 -11.17 -2.80 -10.46
CA ALA A 95 -12.54 -2.86 -10.93
C ALA A 95 -12.73 -3.93 -12.02
N GLU A 96 -11.70 -4.12 -12.85
CA GLU A 96 -11.72 -5.12 -13.89
C GLU A 96 -11.54 -6.52 -13.28
N LEU A 97 -10.57 -6.72 -12.36
CA LEU A 97 -10.31 -8.01 -11.70
C LEU A 97 -11.56 -8.59 -11.01
N ASP A 98 -12.33 -7.75 -10.32
CA ASP A 98 -13.56 -8.15 -9.63
C ASP A 98 -14.65 -8.59 -10.61
N ARG A 99 -14.74 -7.99 -11.82
CA ARG A 99 -15.69 -8.41 -12.86
C ARG A 99 -15.44 -9.82 -13.38
N SER A 100 -14.18 -10.25 -13.41
CA SER A 100 -13.81 -11.61 -13.86
C SER A 100 -14.04 -12.70 -12.79
N GLY A 101 -14.38 -12.33 -11.55
CA GLY A 101 -14.54 -13.26 -10.43
C GLY A 101 -15.99 -13.66 -10.11
N ASN A 102 -16.99 -12.98 -10.66
CA ASN A 102 -18.41 -13.17 -10.32
C ASN A 102 -19.16 -14.16 -11.23
N GLY A 103 -18.45 -14.89 -12.10
CA GLY A 103 -19.01 -15.91 -13.00
C GLY A 103 -19.20 -17.27 -12.31
N PHE A 104 -20.36 -17.90 -12.54
CA PHE A 104 -20.72 -19.23 -12.02
C PHE A 104 -19.66 -20.32 -12.31
N LYS A 105 -19.70 -21.39 -11.50
CA LYS A 105 -18.70 -22.46 -11.25
C LYS A 105 -17.99 -23.17 -12.44
N ASN A 106 -18.20 -22.78 -13.70
CA ASN A 106 -17.56 -23.39 -14.88
C ASN A 106 -16.40 -22.58 -15.50
N GLU A 107 -16.05 -21.40 -15.00
CA GLU A 107 -15.05 -20.49 -15.62
C GLU A 107 -13.62 -20.54 -15.04
N GLN A 108 -13.27 -21.54 -14.21
CA GLN A 108 -11.94 -21.61 -13.59
C GLN A 108 -10.76 -21.63 -14.58
N ARG A 109 -10.96 -22.12 -15.83
CA ARG A 109 -9.93 -22.08 -16.89
C ARG A 109 -9.93 -20.78 -17.70
N ALA A 110 -11.07 -20.11 -17.83
CA ALA A 110 -11.19 -18.82 -18.55
C ALA A 110 -10.75 -17.64 -17.67
N GLY A 111 -11.09 -17.67 -16.37
CA GLY A 111 -10.61 -16.71 -15.38
C GLY A 111 -9.09 -16.72 -15.25
N GLY A 112 -8.44 -17.89 -15.35
CA GLY A 112 -6.98 -17.99 -15.34
C GLY A 112 -6.30 -17.28 -16.54
N LYS A 113 -6.89 -17.36 -17.74
CA LYS A 113 -6.39 -16.67 -18.94
C LYS A 113 -6.59 -15.16 -18.84
N ALA A 114 -7.79 -14.70 -18.47
CA ALA A 114 -8.08 -13.29 -18.27
C ALA A 114 -7.17 -12.66 -17.20
N MET A 115 -6.90 -13.40 -16.12
CA MET A 115 -5.94 -12.98 -15.08
C MET A 115 -4.50 -12.93 -15.61
N ALA A 116 -4.07 -13.90 -16.41
CA ALA A 116 -2.73 -13.91 -17.00
C ALA A 116 -2.51 -12.76 -17.99
N GLU A 117 -3.49 -12.48 -18.85
CA GLU A 117 -3.46 -11.33 -19.77
C GLU A 117 -3.33 -10.01 -19.03
N ARG A 118 -4.11 -9.82 -17.96
CA ARG A 118 -4.04 -8.61 -17.11
C ARG A 118 -2.73 -8.47 -16.36
N ARG A 119 -2.14 -9.57 -15.94
CA ARG A 119 -0.80 -9.59 -15.34
C ARG A 119 0.27 -9.14 -16.35
N SER A 120 0.15 -9.58 -17.60
CA SER A 120 1.02 -9.14 -18.70
C SER A 120 0.86 -7.65 -19.00
N GLN A 121 -0.38 -7.16 -19.05
CA GLN A 121 -0.69 -5.73 -19.22
C GLN A 121 -0.06 -4.89 -18.10
N LEU A 122 -0.25 -5.28 -16.84
CA LEU A 122 0.33 -4.56 -15.70
C LEU A 122 1.86 -4.52 -15.75
N GLN A 123 2.50 -5.61 -16.19
CA GLN A 123 3.94 -5.67 -16.42
C GLN A 123 4.36 -4.73 -17.56
N SER A 124 3.62 -4.72 -18.67
CA SER A 124 3.86 -3.83 -19.81
C SER A 124 3.74 -2.36 -19.40
N THR A 125 2.68 -1.99 -18.67
CA THR A 125 2.47 -0.65 -18.15
C THR A 125 3.61 -0.21 -17.24
N GLY A 126 4.06 -1.08 -16.32
CA GLY A 126 5.19 -0.78 -15.45
C GLY A 126 6.51 -0.57 -16.23
N ALA A 127 6.76 -1.40 -17.24
CA ALA A 127 7.93 -1.27 -18.12
C ALA A 127 7.89 0.03 -18.93
N LEU A 128 6.72 0.37 -19.50
CA LEU A 128 6.49 1.62 -20.24
C LEU A 128 6.78 2.84 -19.36
N LEU A 129 6.20 2.91 -18.17
CA LEU A 129 6.40 4.04 -17.25
C LEU A 129 7.88 4.18 -16.88
N ARG A 130 8.58 3.07 -16.61
CA ARG A 130 10.02 3.09 -16.32
C ARG A 130 10.84 3.58 -17.50
N GLN A 131 10.55 3.10 -18.71
CA GLN A 131 11.22 3.55 -19.93
C GLN A 131 11.00 5.05 -20.15
N LEU A 132 9.77 5.53 -19.94
CA LEU A 132 9.41 6.94 -20.10
C LEU A 132 10.12 7.83 -19.07
N ALA A 133 10.19 7.40 -17.81
CA ALA A 133 10.91 8.10 -16.75
C ALA A 133 12.39 8.29 -17.07
N VAL A 134 13.04 7.23 -17.57
CA VAL A 134 14.47 7.26 -17.96
C VAL A 134 14.67 8.09 -19.22
N LYS A 135 13.86 7.86 -20.26
CA LYS A 135 13.99 8.52 -21.57
C LYS A 135 13.81 10.03 -21.48
N GLU A 136 12.74 10.47 -20.80
CA GLU A 136 12.39 11.89 -20.72
C GLU A 136 13.04 12.57 -19.51
N ASN A 137 13.72 11.81 -18.64
CA ASN A 137 14.31 12.27 -17.37
C ASN A 137 13.29 12.98 -16.48
N ILE A 138 12.24 12.25 -16.10
CA ILE A 138 11.12 12.73 -15.30
C ILE A 138 10.89 11.81 -14.08
N ALA A 139 10.30 12.37 -13.03
CA ALA A 139 9.79 11.58 -11.91
C ALA A 139 8.37 11.09 -12.21
N ILE A 140 8.10 9.81 -11.99
CA ILE A 140 6.74 9.24 -12.05
C ILE A 140 6.38 8.69 -10.68
N VAL A 141 5.30 9.20 -10.10
CA VAL A 141 4.77 8.79 -8.81
C VAL A 141 3.41 8.17 -9.01
N VAL A 142 3.19 7.00 -8.42
CA VAL A 142 1.96 6.23 -8.61
C VAL A 142 1.39 5.85 -7.25
N ALA A 143 0.11 6.19 -7.03
CA ALA A 143 -0.63 5.74 -5.87
C ALA A 143 -1.19 4.33 -6.11
N ASN A 144 -1.17 3.51 -5.06
CA ASN A 144 -1.69 2.16 -5.05
C ASN A 144 -2.56 1.98 -3.80
N GLN A 145 -3.73 1.38 -3.96
CA GLN A 145 -4.60 1.06 -2.84
C GLN A 145 -4.13 -0.22 -2.13
N VAL A 146 -4.65 -0.39 -0.91
CA VAL A 146 -4.44 -1.59 -0.10
C VAL A 146 -5.77 -2.21 0.27
N ALA A 147 -5.82 -3.53 0.32
CA ALA A 147 -6.95 -4.30 0.82
C ALA A 147 -6.64 -4.88 2.21
N ASP A 148 -7.68 -5.07 3.01
CA ASP A 148 -7.61 -5.82 4.26
C ASP A 148 -7.48 -7.32 3.99
N ARG A 149 -6.65 -8.00 4.78
CA ARG A 149 -6.65 -9.45 4.86
C ARG A 149 -7.61 -9.89 5.97
N PHE A 150 -8.69 -10.53 5.58
CA PHE A 150 -9.53 -11.27 6.51
C PHE A 150 -8.99 -12.68 6.64
N VAL A 151 -8.39 -12.99 7.78
CA VAL A 151 -8.13 -14.38 8.16
C VAL A 151 -9.44 -14.99 8.65
N PRO A 152 -9.82 -16.19 8.19
CA PRO A 152 -10.91 -16.93 8.82
C PRO A 152 -10.55 -17.11 10.28
N ARG A 153 -11.30 -16.48 11.18
CA ARG A 153 -11.22 -16.79 12.61
C ARG A 153 -11.48 -18.29 12.69
N SER A 154 -10.52 -19.06 13.22
CA SER A 154 -10.69 -20.48 13.46
C SER A 154 -12.03 -20.65 14.17
N THR A 155 -13.02 -21.23 13.49
CA THR A 155 -14.28 -21.56 14.14
C THR A 155 -13.89 -22.46 15.30
N ALA A 156 -14.05 -21.96 16.53
CA ALA A 156 -13.96 -22.80 17.71
C ALA A 156 -14.81 -24.04 17.43
N PRO A 157 -14.33 -25.26 17.74
CA PRO A 157 -15.05 -26.46 17.40
C PRO A 157 -16.45 -26.35 18.00
N SER A 158 -17.45 -26.25 17.12
CA SER A 158 -18.85 -26.37 17.49
C SER A 158 -18.95 -27.64 18.32
N ARG A 159 -19.37 -27.53 19.58
CA ARG A 159 -19.64 -28.69 20.44
C ARG A 159 -20.57 -29.63 19.67
N SER A 160 -20.02 -30.71 19.13
CA SER A 160 -20.76 -31.76 18.47
C SER A 160 -21.67 -32.38 19.53
N THR A 161 -22.98 -32.12 19.43
CA THR A 161 -23.99 -32.89 20.14
C THR A 161 -23.91 -34.33 19.65
N SER A 162 -23.52 -35.24 20.54
CA SER A 162 -23.43 -36.68 20.29
C SER A 162 -24.83 -37.24 20.01
N TYR A 163 -25.08 -37.67 18.77
CA TYR A 163 -26.13 -38.64 18.47
C TYR A 163 -25.48 -40.01 18.27
N ASN A 164 -26.04 -40.99 18.97
CA ASN A 164 -25.61 -42.38 19.04
C ASN A 164 -26.09 -43.13 17.79
N GLU A 165 -25.21 -43.83 17.08
CA GLU A 165 -25.61 -44.88 16.12
C GLU A 165 -24.73 -46.14 16.29
N PRO A 166 -25.29 -47.37 16.20
CA PRO A 166 -24.58 -48.60 16.54
C PRO A 166 -23.87 -49.27 15.35
N GLN A 167 -22.84 -50.03 15.72
CA GLN A 167 -21.88 -50.81 14.92
C GLN A 167 -22.50 -51.84 13.95
N SER A 168 -21.80 -52.07 12.83
CA SER A 168 -21.57 -53.42 12.31
C SER A 168 -20.20 -53.54 11.60
N GLN A 169 -19.53 -54.67 11.84
CA GLN A 169 -18.19 -55.11 11.39
C GLN A 169 -18.24 -55.49 9.88
N SER A 170 -17.17 -55.50 9.05
CA SER A 170 -15.94 -56.29 9.19
C SER A 170 -14.92 -56.07 8.03
N GLN A 171 -13.62 -56.20 8.37
CA GLN A 171 -12.47 -56.75 7.60
C GLN A 171 -11.81 -56.03 6.40
N GLY A 172 -10.47 -55.89 6.49
CA GLY A 172 -9.54 -56.12 5.36
C GLY A 172 -8.57 -54.98 5.01
N SER A 173 -7.32 -55.10 5.46
CA SER A 173 -6.20 -54.16 5.36
C SER A 173 -5.44 -54.13 4.01
N VAL A 174 -5.04 -52.94 3.56
CA VAL A 174 -3.73 -52.68 2.91
C VAL A 174 -3.23 -51.30 3.31
N SER A 175 -2.04 -51.26 3.90
CA SER A 175 -1.40 -50.11 4.52
C SER A 175 -0.77 -49.14 3.50
N ALA A 176 -0.97 -47.84 3.71
CA ALA A 176 -0.12 -46.77 3.19
C ALA A 176 0.36 -45.91 4.38
N PRO A 177 1.58 -45.34 4.34
CA PRO A 177 2.21 -44.79 5.54
C PRO A 177 1.56 -43.45 5.93
N VAL A 178 0.97 -43.42 7.11
CA VAL A 178 0.60 -42.19 7.82
C VAL A 178 1.90 -41.58 8.36
N MET A 179 2.35 -40.49 7.77
CA MET A 179 3.43 -39.69 8.32
C MET A 179 2.86 -38.58 9.21
N GLY A 180 3.17 -38.67 10.50
CA GLY A 180 3.45 -37.50 11.33
C GLY A 180 2.27 -36.84 12.04
N SER A 181 1.95 -37.38 13.21
CA SER A 181 1.17 -36.77 14.28
C SER A 181 1.59 -35.31 14.58
N LEU A 182 0.65 -34.39 14.47
CA LEU A 182 0.73 -33.02 14.96
C LEU A 182 0.48 -33.04 16.48
N THR A 183 1.53 -32.90 17.28
CA THR A 183 1.40 -32.63 18.72
C THR A 183 2.15 -31.37 19.12
N ASN A 184 1.38 -30.45 19.69
CA ASN A 184 1.69 -29.51 20.76
C ASN A 184 2.77 -28.44 20.53
N GLY A 185 2.25 -27.24 20.24
CA GLY A 185 2.94 -25.97 20.37
C GLY A 185 2.22 -24.90 19.55
N ILE A 186 1.04 -24.47 20.00
CA ILE A 186 0.23 -23.42 19.34
C ILE A 186 0.97 -22.08 19.50
N THR A 187 2.02 -21.90 18.69
CA THR A 187 2.46 -20.59 18.25
C THR A 187 1.72 -20.35 16.96
N SER A 188 0.74 -19.46 17.02
CA SER A 188 0.01 -18.96 15.85
C SER A 188 0.95 -18.10 15.01
N SER A 189 1.96 -18.70 14.38
CA SER A 189 2.72 -18.06 13.30
C SER A 189 1.82 -18.09 12.07
N ILE A 190 1.14 -16.96 11.86
CA ILE A 190 0.17 -16.72 10.78
C ILE A 190 0.83 -16.70 9.39
N LEU A 191 2.15 -16.72 9.38
CA LEU A 191 2.98 -16.76 8.18
C LEU A 191 3.47 -18.19 8.02
N SER A 192 3.16 -18.79 6.87
CA SER A 192 3.72 -20.10 6.52
C SER A 192 5.23 -20.09 6.77
N PRO A 193 5.77 -21.12 7.47
CA PRO A 193 7.20 -21.21 7.74
C PRO A 193 8.00 -21.48 6.46
N ASP A 194 7.32 -21.86 5.36
CA ASP A 194 7.93 -22.05 4.05
C ASP A 194 8.41 -20.71 3.46
N PRO A 195 9.73 -20.51 3.28
CA PRO A 195 10.30 -19.29 2.73
C PRO A 195 9.86 -19.01 1.28
N LEU A 196 9.41 -20.03 0.56
CA LEU A 196 8.92 -19.91 -0.81
C LEU A 196 7.44 -19.57 -0.89
N SER A 197 6.71 -19.67 0.22
CA SER A 197 5.31 -19.30 0.25
C SER A 197 5.15 -17.80 0.08
N LEU A 198 4.14 -17.41 -0.70
CA LEU A 198 3.81 -15.99 -0.91
C LEU A 198 3.50 -15.29 0.42
N ASP A 199 2.85 -15.99 1.35
CA ASP A 199 2.55 -15.46 2.69
C ASP A 199 3.81 -15.11 3.46
N HIS A 200 4.84 -15.95 3.38
CA HIS A 200 6.13 -15.65 3.97
C HIS A 200 6.77 -14.44 3.28
N GLN A 201 6.80 -14.45 1.95
CA GLN A 201 7.48 -13.45 1.12
C GLN A 201 6.86 -12.05 1.20
N GLN A 202 5.55 -11.95 1.44
CA GLN A 202 4.80 -10.69 1.44
C GLN A 202 5.29 -9.67 2.47
N ARG A 203 5.86 -10.09 3.60
CA ARG A 203 6.38 -9.15 4.61
C ARG A 203 7.43 -8.19 4.02
N TRP A 204 8.27 -8.69 3.10
CA TRP A 204 9.38 -7.92 2.51
C TRP A 204 8.99 -7.01 1.35
N PHE A 205 7.75 -7.09 0.85
CA PHE A 205 7.36 -6.33 -0.33
C PHE A 205 6.06 -5.54 -0.18
N THR A 206 5.31 -5.77 0.89
CA THR A 206 4.09 -5.02 1.20
C THR A 206 4.39 -3.76 2.00
N GLY A 207 5.34 -3.80 2.95
CA GLY A 207 5.56 -2.72 3.91
C GLY A 207 4.70 -2.81 5.16
N TRP A 208 3.95 -3.91 5.30
CA TRP A 208 3.19 -4.29 6.48
C TRP A 208 3.68 -5.65 6.99
N GLY A 209 3.68 -5.86 8.31
CA GLY A 209 4.03 -7.15 8.92
C GLY A 209 5.40 -7.24 9.59
N ASP A 210 6.22 -6.19 9.57
CA ASP A 210 7.53 -6.17 10.25
C ASP A 210 7.47 -5.66 11.70
N ASN A 211 6.28 -5.24 12.17
CA ASN A 211 6.13 -4.68 13.51
C ASN A 211 5.70 -5.77 14.50
N PRO A 212 6.56 -6.14 15.48
CA PRO A 212 6.10 -6.92 16.62
C PRO A 212 5.03 -6.10 17.37
N GLY A 213 3.97 -6.76 17.80
CA GLY A 213 2.96 -6.18 18.67
C GLY A 213 3.56 -5.68 19.99
N PRO A 214 2.83 -4.85 20.73
CA PRO A 214 3.29 -4.26 21.99
C PRO A 214 3.67 -5.29 23.08
N ASP A 215 3.27 -6.55 22.91
CA ASP A 215 3.53 -7.70 23.77
C ASP A 215 4.54 -8.70 23.17
N GLY A 216 5.19 -8.36 22.06
CA GLY A 216 6.03 -9.29 21.29
C GLY A 216 5.21 -10.36 20.54
N SER A 217 3.87 -10.31 20.61
CA SER A 217 3.02 -11.12 19.74
C SER A 217 3.08 -10.54 18.32
N ASP A 218 3.14 -11.41 17.33
CA ASP A 218 3.03 -11.01 15.93
C ASP A 218 1.67 -10.29 15.79
N ASN A 219 1.66 -8.99 15.43
CA ASN A 219 0.44 -8.19 15.37
C ASN A 219 -0.39 -8.61 14.15
N SER A 220 -0.99 -9.77 14.30
CA SER A 220 -1.81 -10.56 13.40
C SER A 220 -3.00 -9.85 12.77
N GLN A 221 -3.32 -8.65 13.27
CA GLN A 221 -4.63 -8.03 13.11
C GLN A 221 -4.73 -7.10 11.91
N THR A 222 -3.62 -6.71 11.25
CA THR A 222 -3.71 -5.80 10.09
C THR A 222 -2.60 -6.04 9.06
N PHE A 223 -2.62 -7.21 8.42
CA PHE A 223 -1.88 -7.37 7.18
C PHE A 223 -2.68 -6.71 6.05
N LYS A 224 -2.25 -5.52 5.64
CA LYS A 224 -2.75 -4.87 4.43
C LYS A 224 -1.97 -5.40 3.23
N THR A 225 -2.65 -5.67 2.12
CA THR A 225 -2.02 -6.10 0.88
C THR A 225 -2.17 -5.03 -0.20
N PRO A 226 -1.08 -4.53 -0.81
CA PRO A 226 -1.15 -3.66 -1.97
C PRO A 226 -1.89 -4.34 -3.13
N SER A 227 -2.86 -3.63 -3.74
CA SER A 227 -3.83 -4.24 -4.66
C SER A 227 -3.23 -4.82 -5.93
N LEU A 228 -2.09 -4.28 -6.39
CA LEU A 228 -1.42 -4.70 -7.62
C LEU A 228 -0.47 -5.90 -7.45
N GLY A 229 -0.21 -6.31 -6.21
CA GLY A 229 0.58 -7.50 -5.89
C GLY A 229 2.04 -7.48 -6.37
N LEU A 230 2.62 -8.70 -6.44
CA LEU A 230 4.05 -8.91 -6.64
C LEU A 230 4.55 -8.46 -8.03
N ILE A 231 3.73 -8.60 -9.07
CA ILE A 231 4.13 -8.25 -10.44
C ILE A 231 4.44 -6.77 -10.55
N TRP A 232 3.57 -5.92 -9.99
CA TRP A 232 3.78 -4.48 -9.92
C TRP A 232 4.94 -4.10 -9.01
N ALA A 233 5.06 -4.77 -7.86
CA ALA A 233 6.17 -4.60 -6.94
C ALA A 233 7.55 -4.76 -7.63
N ASN A 234 7.65 -5.64 -8.63
CA ASN A 234 8.87 -5.86 -9.39
C ASN A 234 9.13 -4.82 -10.50
N GLN A 235 8.15 -3.96 -10.82
CA GLN A 235 8.32 -2.93 -11.86
C GLN A 235 8.79 -1.58 -11.30
N ILE A 236 8.67 -1.36 -9.99
CA ILE A 236 8.90 -0.06 -9.37
C ILE A 236 10.25 0.03 -8.66
N ALA A 237 10.92 1.18 -8.83
CA ALA A 237 12.24 1.41 -8.25
C ALA A 237 12.20 1.82 -6.77
N CYS A 238 11.10 2.42 -6.32
CA CYS A 238 10.94 2.86 -4.94
C CYS A 238 9.51 2.59 -4.46
N ARG A 239 9.38 2.17 -3.19
CA ARG A 239 8.13 1.90 -2.50
C ARG A 239 8.11 2.56 -1.15
N ILE A 240 7.06 3.33 -0.93
CA ILE A 240 6.79 4.00 0.33
C ILE A 240 5.41 3.55 0.82
N ALA A 241 5.35 3.02 2.04
CA ALA A 241 4.10 2.73 2.72
C ALA A 241 3.72 3.92 3.61
N LEU A 242 2.47 4.37 3.50
CA LEU A 242 1.89 5.37 4.38
C LEU A 242 0.95 4.64 5.33
N VAL A 243 1.28 4.67 6.62
CA VAL A 243 0.58 3.92 7.67
C VAL A 243 -0.18 4.88 8.56
N ARG A 244 -1.42 4.54 8.92
CA ARG A 244 -2.25 5.29 9.88
C ARG A 244 -2.65 4.35 11.01
N GLU A 245 -2.22 4.65 12.23
CA GLU A 245 -2.44 3.82 13.42
C GLU A 245 -3.15 4.61 14.53
N PRO A 246 -4.09 3.99 15.27
CA PRO A 246 -4.67 4.60 16.46
C PRO A 246 -3.65 4.57 17.61
N VAL A 247 -3.57 5.66 18.36
CA VAL A 247 -2.79 5.75 19.60
C VAL A 247 -3.76 5.76 20.77
N TYR A 248 -3.61 4.78 21.67
CA TYR A 248 -4.43 4.64 22.87
C TYR A 248 -3.73 5.27 24.08
N PRO A 249 -4.46 5.76 25.09
CA PRO A 249 -3.88 6.22 26.34
C PRO A 249 -3.25 5.05 27.13
N THR A 250 -2.20 5.32 27.90
CA THR A 250 -1.45 4.35 28.73
C THR A 250 -2.21 3.93 30.01
N ALA A 251 -3.44 4.40 30.22
CA ALA A 251 -4.20 4.15 31.43
C ALA A 251 -4.51 2.64 31.62
N ILE A 252 -4.57 2.23 32.90
CA ILE A 252 -4.82 0.86 33.33
C ILE A 252 -6.14 0.37 32.72
N TYR A 253 -6.09 -0.82 32.12
CA TYR A 253 -7.21 -1.47 31.47
C TYR A 253 -8.33 -1.73 32.48
N ASP A 254 -9.42 -0.97 32.42
CA ASP A 254 -10.61 -1.12 33.28
C ASP A 254 -11.68 -2.05 32.69
N GLY A 255 -11.34 -2.75 31.59
CA GLY A 255 -12.25 -3.62 30.86
C GLY A 255 -13.20 -2.89 29.89
N ARG A 256 -13.09 -1.56 29.74
CA ARG A 256 -13.81 -0.80 28.71
C ARG A 256 -13.02 -0.74 27.40
N GLU A 257 -13.74 -0.53 26.30
CA GLU A 257 -13.15 -0.35 24.98
C GLU A 257 -12.20 0.87 24.99
N ARG A 258 -10.96 0.69 24.52
CA ARG A 258 -9.95 1.76 24.59
C ARG A 258 -10.31 2.89 23.62
N GLU A 259 -10.58 4.07 24.14
CA GLU A 259 -10.78 5.25 23.30
C GLU A 259 -9.48 5.66 22.59
N VAL A 260 -9.59 5.98 21.30
CA VAL A 260 -8.47 6.45 20.48
C VAL A 260 -8.14 7.89 20.87
N ARG A 261 -6.98 8.11 21.50
CA ARG A 261 -6.49 9.45 21.88
C ARG A 261 -6.17 10.30 20.66
N ARG A 262 -5.45 9.71 19.69
CA ARG A 262 -5.08 10.38 18.43
C ARG A 262 -4.78 9.35 17.34
N TRP A 263 -4.78 9.82 16.09
CA TRP A 263 -4.31 9.04 14.95
C TRP A 263 -2.88 9.44 14.60
N ARG A 264 -1.96 8.48 14.61
CA ARG A 264 -0.59 8.64 14.15
C ARG A 264 -0.50 8.30 12.66
N ARG A 265 0.26 9.08 11.89
CA ARG A 265 0.59 8.77 10.50
C ARG A 265 2.09 8.63 10.37
N SER A 266 2.56 7.58 9.72
CA SER A 266 3.98 7.38 9.49
C SER A 266 4.28 6.94 8.07
N LEU A 267 5.49 7.29 7.63
CA LEU A 267 6.04 6.96 6.34
C LEU A 267 7.12 5.88 6.52
N ARG A 268 7.06 4.83 5.72
CA ARG A 268 8.05 3.74 5.72
C ARG A 268 8.58 3.52 4.32
N VAL A 269 9.90 3.54 4.15
CA VAL A 269 10.57 3.07 2.94
C VAL A 269 10.56 1.54 2.98
N VAL A 270 9.82 0.94 2.05
CA VAL A 270 9.73 -0.53 1.90
C VAL A 270 10.82 -1.03 0.97
N LEU A 271 11.09 -0.28 -0.10
CA LEU A 271 12.13 -0.59 -1.07
C LEU A 271 12.65 0.69 -1.66
N ALA A 272 13.96 0.88 -1.66
CA ALA A 272 14.65 1.85 -2.49
C ALA A 272 16.11 1.38 -2.65
N PRO A 273 16.65 1.24 -3.87
CA PRO A 273 18.04 0.85 -4.07
C PRO A 273 19.06 1.81 -3.42
N TRP A 274 18.65 3.05 -3.17
CA TRP A 274 19.49 4.13 -2.64
C TRP A 274 19.21 4.49 -1.18
N ALA A 275 18.28 3.81 -0.51
CA ALA A 275 17.95 4.08 0.89
C ALA A 275 17.58 2.78 1.63
N PRO A 276 18.02 2.60 2.88
CA PRO A 276 17.68 1.42 3.65
C PRO A 276 16.16 1.35 3.88
N ALA A 277 15.64 0.12 3.97
CA ALA A 277 14.27 -0.10 4.42
C ALA A 277 14.08 0.47 5.83
N THR A 278 12.93 1.06 6.07
CA THR A 278 12.60 1.67 7.36
C THR A 278 12.32 0.60 8.40
N VAL A 279 13.05 0.67 9.52
CA VAL A 279 12.85 -0.25 10.66
C VAL A 279 11.81 0.33 11.63
N GLY A 280 10.95 -0.54 12.16
CA GLY A 280 9.93 -0.18 13.15
C GLY A 280 8.83 0.72 12.60
N ASN A 281 8.42 1.71 13.40
CA ASN A 281 7.22 2.51 13.12
C ASN A 281 7.37 3.52 11.98
N GLY A 282 8.60 3.79 11.55
CA GLY A 282 8.96 4.77 10.53
C GLY A 282 8.82 6.22 10.94
N THR A 283 8.93 7.12 9.96
CA THR A 283 8.98 8.57 10.19
C THR A 283 7.57 9.09 10.35
N GLU A 284 7.23 9.56 11.56
CA GLU A 284 5.93 10.17 11.83
C GLU A 284 5.79 11.51 11.09
N PHE A 285 4.61 11.75 10.52
CA PHE A 285 4.29 13.00 9.83
C PHE A 285 2.88 13.47 10.17
N GLU A 286 2.69 14.78 10.10
CA GLU A 286 1.41 15.45 10.25
C GLU A 286 0.99 16.12 8.93
N ILE A 287 -0.32 16.15 8.69
CA ILE A 287 -0.92 16.87 7.56
C ILE A 287 -1.52 18.14 8.13
N THR A 288 -0.97 19.29 7.76
CA THR A 288 -1.36 20.61 8.27
C THR A 288 -1.89 21.48 7.13
N GLY A 289 -2.46 22.65 7.44
CA GLY A 289 -2.81 23.65 6.42
C GLY A 289 -1.63 23.99 5.49
N LYS A 290 -0.40 23.98 6.02
CA LYS A 290 0.84 24.29 5.30
C LYS A 290 1.41 23.12 4.48
N GLY A 291 0.79 21.94 4.53
CA GLY A 291 1.25 20.75 3.83
C GLY A 291 1.66 19.62 4.78
N VAL A 292 2.48 18.70 4.28
CA VAL A 292 2.99 17.55 5.04
C VAL A 292 4.25 17.98 5.78
N LYS A 293 4.31 17.71 7.09
CA LYS A 293 5.44 18.06 7.95
C LYS A 293 5.87 16.84 8.77
N SER A 294 7.17 16.65 8.92
CA SER A 294 7.74 15.62 9.81
C SER A 294 7.51 16.00 11.27
N VAL A 295 7.16 15.01 12.10
CA VAL A 295 7.11 15.18 13.55
C VAL A 295 8.49 14.85 14.11
N VAL A 296 9.20 15.89 14.59
CA VAL A 296 10.47 15.70 15.30
C VAL A 296 10.16 15.13 16.67
N GLN A 297 10.62 13.92 16.98
CA GLN A 297 10.57 13.40 18.34
C GLN A 297 11.56 14.22 19.18
N VAL A 298 11.04 15.03 20.10
CA VAL A 298 11.85 15.61 21.17
C VAL A 298 12.15 14.45 22.13
N ILE A 299 13.40 13.99 22.14
CA ILE A 299 13.88 13.09 23.18
C ILE A 299 14.13 13.99 24.39
N ASP A 300 13.16 14.01 25.31
CA ASP A 300 13.37 14.64 26.62
C ASP A 300 14.42 13.81 27.36
N ILE A 301 15.67 14.28 27.32
CA ILE A 301 16.73 13.78 28.21
C ILE A 301 16.42 14.39 29.58
N GLU A 302 15.66 13.67 30.40
CA GLU A 302 15.54 13.99 31.83
C GLU A 302 16.95 13.99 32.45
N GLN A 303 17.50 15.17 32.67
CA GLN A 303 18.70 15.34 33.47
C GLN A 303 18.38 14.98 34.91
N ASN A 304 18.83 13.80 35.31
CA ASN A 304 18.82 13.32 36.68
C ASN A 304 19.89 14.09 37.49
N GLN A 305 19.61 15.34 37.88
CA GLN A 305 20.37 16.04 38.92
C GLN A 305 19.75 15.75 40.29
N ASN A 306 19.99 14.54 40.81
CA ASN A 306 19.91 14.31 42.24
C ASN A 306 21.17 14.91 42.89
N GLY A 307 21.05 16.18 43.28
CA GLY A 307 21.99 16.84 44.18
C GLY A 307 22.03 16.11 45.51
N LYS A 308 23.23 15.59 45.83
CA LYS A 308 23.61 15.11 47.16
C LYS A 308 23.32 16.21 48.21
N GLN A 309 22.60 15.83 49.26
CA GLN A 309 22.73 16.47 50.57
C GLN A 309 23.99 15.95 51.27
#